data_AF-A0A953WB41-F1
#
_entry.id   AF-A0A953WB41-F1
#
_cell.length_a   1.000
_cell.length_b   1.000
_cell.length_c   1.000
_cell.angle_alpha   90.00
_cell.angle_beta   90.00
_cell.angle_gamma   90.00
#
_symmetry.space_group_name_H-M   'P 1'
#
loop_
_entity.id
_entity.type
_entity.pdbx_description
1 polymer ?
#
loop_
_entity_poly.entity_id
_entity_poly.type
_entity_poly.pdbx_seq_one_letter_code
_entity_poly.pdbx_strand_id
1 'polypeptide(L)'
;MALSGLWATWVRGSYLSIISGLSVSLNGVLILIFAAQTIRHAVARRIVVHEVWAMRLFMVASGVWFFRVGLMAWVIINQGPHGNNETLTGPADIGLSLSSYLLPLAAYEIYRIGKRTKSASLRLAVAVLVAALTLVTMIGIGGAAAFMWLPALTSPQ
;
A
#
# COMPACT_ATOMS: atom_id res chain seq x y z
N MET A 1 -2.11 15.04 -2.81
CA MET A 1 -2.11 13.75 -2.08
C MET A 1 -1.04 13.70 -0.99
N ALA A 2 0.27 13.70 -1.29
CA ALA A 2 1.31 13.69 -0.24
C ALA A 2 1.37 14.98 0.60
N LEU A 3 1.38 16.17 -0.04
CA LEU A 3 1.34 17.46 0.67
C LEU A 3 0.05 17.68 1.45
N SER A 4 -1.10 17.27 0.91
CA SER A 4 -2.39 17.37 1.59
C SER A 4 -2.49 16.44 2.80
N GLY A 5 -1.87 15.24 2.72
CA GLY A 5 -1.75 14.31 3.84
C GLY A 5 -0.84 14.86 4.93
N LEU A 6 0.37 15.31 4.58
CA LEU A 6 1.31 15.95 5.51
C LEU A 6 0.70 17.19 6.20
N TRP A 7 0.01 18.04 5.42
CA TRP A 7 -0.72 19.19 5.95
C TRP A 7 -1.84 18.77 6.91
N ALA A 8 -2.66 17.78 6.54
CA ALA A 8 -3.74 17.30 7.42
C ALA A 8 -3.19 16.66 8.72
N THR A 9 -2.06 15.97 8.63
CA THR A 9 -1.46 15.28 9.78
C THR A 9 -0.84 16.28 10.75
N TRP A 10 -0.06 17.24 10.25
CA TRP A 10 0.70 18.16 11.11
C TRP A 10 -0.05 19.45 11.45
N VAL A 11 -0.87 19.98 10.55
CA VAL A 11 -1.58 21.26 10.75
C VAL A 11 -2.97 21.07 11.32
N ARG A 12 -3.66 19.97 10.95
CA ARG A 12 -4.99 19.64 11.49
C ARG A 12 -4.94 18.76 12.74
N GLY A 13 -3.74 18.33 13.17
CA GLY A 13 -3.57 17.44 14.33
C GLY A 13 -4.24 16.07 14.17
N SER A 14 -4.52 15.63 12.94
CA SER A 14 -5.24 14.37 12.67
C SER A 14 -4.35 13.13 12.80
N TYR A 15 -3.45 13.12 13.80
CA TYR A 15 -2.70 11.94 14.18
C TYR A 15 -3.41 11.28 15.36
N LEU A 16 -3.92 10.06 15.16
CA LEU A 16 -4.44 9.25 16.27
C LEU A 16 -3.31 8.78 17.21
N SER A 17 -2.05 8.78 16.74
CA SER A 17 -0.84 8.49 17.52
C SER A 17 0.41 9.04 16.80
N ILE A 18 1.49 9.32 17.53
CA ILE A 18 2.79 9.76 16.97
C ILE A 18 3.32 8.75 15.94
N ILE A 19 3.05 7.45 16.14
CA ILE A 19 3.50 6.37 15.27
C ILE A 19 2.81 6.42 13.89
N SER A 20 1.51 6.74 13.86
CA SER A 20 0.78 6.88 12.58
C SER A 20 1.20 8.16 11.85
N GLY A 21 1.45 9.26 12.59
CA GLY A 21 2.02 10.48 12.04
C GLY A 21 3.40 10.30 11.39
N LEU A 22 4.28 9.52 12.05
CA LEU A 22 5.60 9.15 11.50
C LEU A 22 5.47 8.27 10.25
N SER A 23 4.56 7.29 10.25
CA SER A 23 4.33 6.39 9.12
C SER A 23 3.84 7.16 7.88
N VAL A 24 2.88 8.07 8.04
CA VAL A 24 2.39 8.93 6.96
C VAL A 24 3.48 9.87 6.46
N SER A 25 4.27 10.43 7.37
CA SER A 25 5.37 11.33 7.00
C SER A 25 6.46 10.60 6.21
N LEU A 26 6.82 9.40 6.63
CA LEU A 26 7.77 8.54 5.91
C LEU A 26 7.25 8.17 4.52
N ASN A 27 5.98 7.80 4.40
CA ASN A 27 5.35 7.54 3.11
C ASN A 27 5.38 8.79 2.20
N GLY A 28 5.09 9.97 2.75
CA GLY A 28 5.18 11.24 2.03
C GLY A 28 6.59 11.54 1.51
N VAL A 29 7.62 11.33 2.33
CA VAL A 29 9.03 11.49 1.92
C VAL A 29 9.39 10.49 0.81
N LEU A 30 9.00 9.22 0.94
CA LEU A 30 9.23 8.20 -0.09
C LEU A 30 8.56 8.57 -1.42
N ILE A 31 7.32 9.07 -1.39
CA ILE A 31 6.63 9.55 -2.59
C ILE A 31 7.44 10.66 -3.28
N LEU A 32 7.93 11.65 -2.53
CA LEU A 32 8.71 12.75 -3.10
C LEU A 32 10.03 12.26 -3.72
N ILE A 33 10.76 11.38 -3.02
CA ILE A 33 12.01 10.81 -3.54
C ILE A 33 11.75 10.01 -4.82
N PHE A 34 10.74 9.14 -4.82
CA PHE A 34 10.45 8.31 -5.99
C PHE A 34 9.92 9.15 -7.16
N ALA A 35 9.15 10.19 -6.90
CA ALA A 35 8.71 11.14 -7.92
C ALA A 35 9.89 11.89 -8.55
N ALA A 36 10.82 12.39 -7.73
CA ALA A 36 12.02 13.07 -8.22
C ALA A 36 12.87 12.15 -9.11
N GLN A 37 13.08 10.90 -8.70
CA GLN A 37 13.81 9.92 -9.52
C GLN A 37 13.06 9.58 -10.83
N THR A 38 11.74 9.39 -10.75
CA THR A 38 10.89 9.11 -11.92
C THR A 38 11.01 10.21 -12.97
N ILE A 39 10.92 11.48 -12.55
CA ILE A 39 11.05 12.65 -13.43
C ILE A 39 12.47 12.77 -13.97
N ARG A 40 13.49 12.67 -13.12
CA ARG A 40 14.91 12.75 -13.52
C ARG A 40 15.25 11.72 -14.61
N HIS A 41 14.76 10.49 -14.48
CA HIS A 41 14.99 9.44 -15.46
C HIS A 41 14.14 9.60 -16.73
N ALA A 42 12.93 10.17 -16.64
CA ALA A 42 12.12 10.54 -17.80
C ALA A 42 12.81 11.62 -18.64
N VAL A 43 13.29 12.69 -18.01
CA VAL A 43 14.01 13.79 -18.67
C VAL A 43 15.29 13.30 -19.32
N ALA A 44 16.03 12.41 -18.65
CA ALA A 44 17.22 11.78 -19.21
C ALA A 44 16.92 10.71 -20.29
N ARG A 45 15.65 10.55 -20.72
CA ARG A 45 15.18 9.55 -21.69
C ARG A 45 15.56 8.10 -21.38
N ARG A 46 15.81 7.79 -20.10
CA ARG A 46 16.16 6.43 -19.63
C ARG A 46 14.90 5.66 -19.27
N ILE A 47 14.11 5.29 -20.29
CA ILE A 47 12.77 4.72 -20.13
C ILE A 47 12.75 3.44 -19.27
N VAL A 48 13.71 2.53 -19.47
CA VAL A 48 13.80 1.28 -18.68
C VAL A 48 13.98 1.56 -17.18
N VAL A 49 14.74 2.60 -16.83
CA VAL A 49 14.97 2.98 -15.42
C VAL A 49 13.79 3.79 -14.88
N HIS A 50 13.20 4.63 -15.73
CA HIS A 50 11.99 5.38 -15.41
C HIS A 50 10.84 4.44 -15.02
N GLU A 51 10.57 3.39 -15.80
CA GLU A 51 9.50 2.43 -15.53
C GLU A 51 9.61 1.82 -14.12
N VAL A 52 10.84 1.50 -13.70
CA VAL A 52 11.11 0.94 -12.37
C VAL A 52 10.78 1.95 -11.26
N TRP A 53 11.20 3.20 -11.41
CA TRP A 53 10.90 4.24 -10.41
C TRP A 53 9.43 4.64 -10.43
N ALA A 54 8.79 4.66 -11.59
CA ALA A 54 7.37 4.93 -11.75
C ALA A 54 6.53 3.87 -11.04
N MET A 55 6.88 2.59 -11.18
CA MET A 55 6.18 1.52 -10.48
C MET A 55 6.37 1.62 -8.95
N ARG A 56 7.58 1.91 -8.47
CA ARG A 56 7.82 2.16 -7.03
C ARG A 56 6.98 3.32 -6.52
N LEU A 57 6.93 4.42 -7.28
CA LEU A 57 6.11 5.59 -6.96
C LEU A 57 4.62 5.22 -6.89
N PHE A 58 4.12 4.46 -7.86
CA PHE A 58 2.74 4.01 -7.89
C PHE A 58 2.38 3.19 -6.64
N MET A 59 3.27 2.27 -6.23
CA MET A 59 3.06 1.45 -5.02
C MET A 59 2.96 2.30 -3.76
N VAL A 60 3.89 3.25 -3.54
CA VAL A 60 3.88 4.08 -2.33
C VAL A 60 2.78 5.14 -2.34
N ALA A 61 2.44 5.69 -3.50
CA ALA A 61 1.38 6.69 -3.65
C ALA A 61 -0.01 6.08 -3.44
N SER A 62 -0.17 4.80 -3.76
CA SER A 62 -1.41 4.04 -3.56
C SER A 62 -1.53 3.46 -2.14
N GLY A 63 -0.63 3.81 -1.20
CA GLY A 63 -0.62 3.26 0.16
C GLY A 63 -1.96 3.40 0.90
N VAL A 64 -2.65 4.54 0.76
CA VAL A 64 -3.99 4.74 1.37
C VAL A 64 -5.02 3.76 0.83
N TRP A 65 -4.95 3.47 -0.47
CA TRP A 65 -5.85 2.50 -1.10
C TRP A 65 -5.54 1.07 -0.62
N PHE A 66 -4.26 0.69 -0.61
CA PHE A 66 -3.82 -0.59 -0.07
C PHE A 66 -4.16 -0.77 1.41
N PHE A 67 -4.14 0.31 2.20
CA PHE A 67 -4.58 0.28 3.59
C PHE A 67 -6.06 -0.12 3.69
N ARG A 68 -6.94 0.49 2.90
CA ARG A 68 -8.38 0.16 2.89
C ARG A 68 -8.63 -1.27 2.45
N VAL A 69 -7.98 -1.70 1.37
CA VAL A 69 -8.09 -3.08 0.85
C VAL A 69 -7.55 -4.09 1.86
N GLY A 70 -6.39 -3.81 2.46
CA GLY A 70 -5.76 -4.67 3.46
C GLY A 70 -6.58 -4.75 4.75
N LEU A 71 -7.17 -3.63 5.20
CA LEU A 71 -8.06 -3.59 6.34
C LEU A 71 -9.30 -4.46 6.12
N MET A 72 -9.94 -4.36 4.95
CA MET A 72 -11.11 -5.18 4.61
C MET A 72 -10.74 -6.67 4.47
N ALA A 73 -9.61 -6.98 3.85
CA ALA A 73 -9.11 -8.35 3.80
C ALA A 73 -8.86 -8.91 5.21
N TRP A 74 -8.24 -8.13 6.09
CA TRP A 74 -7.98 -8.51 7.47
C TRP A 74 -9.27 -8.81 8.25
N VAL A 75 -10.26 -7.92 8.15
CA VAL A 75 -11.55 -8.09 8.84
C VAL A 75 -12.29 -9.34 8.34
N ILE A 76 -12.27 -9.59 7.02
CA ILE A 76 -12.91 -10.78 6.44
C ILE A 76 -12.19 -12.05 6.86
N ILE A 77 -10.86 -12.07 6.79
CA ILE A 77 -10.05 -13.26 7.11
C ILE A 77 -10.14 -13.59 8.61
N ASN A 78 -10.12 -12.58 9.48
CA ASN A 78 -10.17 -12.78 10.94
C ASN A 78 -11.61 -12.78 11.49
N GLN A 79 -12.64 -12.76 10.63
CA GLN A 79 -14.06 -12.77 11.01
C GLN A 79 -14.45 -11.70 12.05
N GLY A 80 -13.79 -10.55 12.01
CA GLY A 80 -14.02 -9.43 12.92
C GLY A 80 -12.81 -8.51 13.05
N PRO A 81 -12.96 -7.34 13.71
CA PRO A 81 -11.87 -6.41 13.99
C PRO A 81 -10.97 -6.92 15.13
N HIS A 82 -10.47 -8.15 15.03
CA HIS A 82 -9.56 -8.72 16.02
C HIS A 82 -8.24 -7.95 15.99
N GLY A 83 -8.00 -7.15 17.04
CA GLY A 83 -6.80 -6.32 17.19
C GLY A 83 -6.87 -4.96 16.50
N ASN A 84 -8.01 -4.56 15.94
CA ASN A 84 -8.26 -3.19 15.50
C ASN A 84 -9.01 -2.43 16.61
N ASN A 85 -8.56 -1.22 16.93
CA ASN A 85 -9.29 -0.36 17.85
C ASN A 85 -9.79 0.89 17.12
N GLU A 86 -10.82 1.56 17.67
CA GLU A 86 -11.36 2.80 17.09
C GLU A 86 -10.30 3.91 16.99
N THR A 87 -9.20 3.77 17.73
CA THR A 87 -8.07 4.70 17.77
C THR A 87 -6.88 4.30 16.88
N LEU A 88 -7.01 3.30 15.99
CA LEU A 88 -5.97 2.85 15.04
C LEU A 88 -4.58 2.61 15.67
N THR A 89 -4.56 2.24 16.94
CA THR A 89 -3.38 1.95 17.76
C THR A 89 -3.22 0.47 18.06
N GLY A 90 -4.13 -0.37 17.56
CA GLY A 90 -3.98 -1.81 17.66
C GLY A 90 -2.71 -2.30 16.96
N PRO A 91 -2.08 -3.39 17.43
CA PRO A 91 -0.91 -3.96 16.77
C PRO A 91 -1.23 -4.39 15.32
N ALA A 92 -2.50 -4.74 15.02
CA ALA A 92 -2.95 -5.00 13.66
C ALA A 92 -3.04 -3.74 12.80
N ASP A 93 -3.50 -2.61 13.35
CA ASP A 93 -3.58 -1.32 12.66
C ASP A 93 -2.19 -0.77 12.29
N ILE A 94 -1.22 -0.87 13.21
CA ILE A 94 0.17 -0.47 12.97
C ILE A 94 0.80 -1.37 11.90
N GLY A 95 0.59 -2.69 12.00
CA GLY A 95 1.05 -3.67 11.03
C GLY A 95 0.47 -3.42 9.64
N LEU A 96 -0.85 -3.16 9.54
CA LEU A 96 -1.55 -2.84 8.30
C LEU A 96 -1.08 -1.51 7.70
N SER A 97 -0.87 -0.48 8.53
CA SER A 97 -0.41 0.83 8.08
C SER A 97 0.99 0.74 7.47
N LEU A 98 1.92 0.05 8.11
CA LEU A 98 3.27 -0.17 7.57
C LEU A 98 3.24 -1.06 6.32
N SER A 99 2.44 -2.12 6.36
CA SER A 99 2.32 -3.06 5.24
C SER A 99 1.68 -2.40 4.01
N SER A 100 0.80 -1.41 4.18
CA SER A 100 0.07 -0.78 3.09
C SER A 100 0.95 -0.20 1.97
N TYR A 101 2.18 0.23 2.28
CA TYR A 101 3.13 0.72 1.29
C TYR A 101 4.40 -0.13 1.21
N LEU A 102 4.83 -0.78 2.30
CA LEU A 102 6.02 -1.65 2.28
C LEU A 102 5.76 -2.98 1.59
N LEU A 103 4.59 -3.59 1.79
CA LEU A 103 4.29 -4.91 1.26
C LEU A 103 4.12 -4.88 -0.27
N PRO A 104 3.38 -3.93 -0.88
CA PRO A 104 3.34 -3.77 -2.33
C PRO A 104 4.71 -3.46 -2.94
N LEU A 105 5.52 -2.64 -2.26
CA LEU A 105 6.87 -2.31 -2.71
C LEU A 105 7.81 -3.53 -2.65
N ALA A 106 7.77 -4.30 -1.57
CA ALA A 106 8.55 -5.52 -1.41
C ALA A 106 8.12 -6.59 -2.42
N ALA A 107 6.82 -6.77 -2.64
CA ALA A 107 6.29 -7.67 -3.66
C ALA A 107 6.80 -7.32 -5.06
N TYR A 108 6.83 -6.02 -5.40
CA TYR A 108 7.38 -5.56 -6.67
C TYR A 108 8.88 -5.87 -6.82
N GLU A 109 9.69 -5.67 -5.78
CA GLU A 109 11.13 -5.98 -5.85
C GLU A 109 11.38 -7.49 -5.92
N ILE A 110 10.64 -8.30 -5.16
CA ILE A 110 10.72 -9.76 -5.21
C ILE A 110 10.33 -10.27 -6.59
N TYR A 111 9.27 -9.72 -7.19
CA TYR A 111 8.88 -10.02 -8.57
C TYR A 111 10.02 -9.73 -9.56
N ARG A 112 10.70 -8.60 -9.42
CA ARG A 112 11.85 -8.26 -10.28
C ARG A 112 13.03 -9.20 -10.10
N ILE A 113 13.31 -9.63 -8.86
CA ILE A 113 14.34 -10.65 -8.58
C ILE A 113 13.94 -11.98 -9.22
N GLY A 114 12.69 -12.40 -9.08
CA GLY A 114 12.16 -13.62 -9.71
C GLY A 114 12.18 -13.59 -11.23
N LYS A 115 12.07 -12.42 -11.86
CA LYS A 115 12.21 -12.28 -13.33
C LYS A 115 13.66 -12.42 -13.81
N ARG A 116 14.64 -12.18 -12.93
CA ARG A 116 16.09 -12.21 -13.25
C ARG A 116 16.76 -13.52 -12.83
N THR A 117 16.12 -14.31 -11.97
CA THR A 117 16.70 -15.58 -11.50
C THR A 117 16.69 -16.65 -12.59
N LYS A 118 17.73 -17.50 -12.60
CA LYS A 118 17.80 -18.71 -13.43
C LYS A 118 17.26 -19.94 -12.71
N SER A 119 17.04 -19.87 -11.40
CA SER A 119 16.56 -20.99 -10.60
C SER A 119 15.04 -21.17 -10.74
N ALA A 120 14.61 -22.36 -11.16
CA ALA A 120 13.20 -22.71 -11.29
C ALA A 120 12.46 -22.70 -9.94
N SER A 121 13.11 -23.15 -8.86
CA SER A 121 12.51 -23.16 -7.52
C SER A 121 12.25 -21.76 -6.99
N LEU A 122 13.21 -20.84 -7.16
CA LEU A 122 13.03 -19.44 -6.75
C LEU A 122 11.95 -18.75 -7.60
N ARG A 123 11.90 -19.03 -8.90
CA ARG A 123 10.84 -18.51 -9.77
C ARG A 123 9.46 -19.01 -9.37
N LEU A 124 9.32 -20.28 -9.00
CA LEU A 124 8.06 -20.84 -8.51
C LEU A 124 7.66 -20.21 -7.16
N ALA A 125 8.60 -20.07 -6.23
CA ALA A 125 8.35 -19.41 -4.94
C ALA A 125 7.83 -17.97 -5.11
N VAL A 126 8.46 -17.21 -6.02
CA VAL A 126 8.00 -15.84 -6.35
C VAL A 126 6.61 -15.86 -6.99
N ALA A 127 6.33 -16.80 -7.90
CA ALA A 127 5.02 -16.92 -8.54
C ALA A 127 3.91 -17.25 -7.53
N VAL A 128 4.17 -18.20 -6.62
CA VAL A 128 3.24 -18.56 -5.54
C VAL A 128 2.99 -17.38 -4.61
N LEU A 129 4.05 -16.64 -4.23
CA LEU A 129 3.91 -15.45 -3.41
C LEU A 129 3.03 -14.39 -4.08
N VAL A 130 3.29 -14.07 -5.36
CA VAL A 130 2.50 -13.09 -6.12
C VAL A 130 1.06 -13.55 -6.29
N ALA A 131 0.81 -14.84 -6.52
CA ALA A 131 -0.54 -15.40 -6.60
C ALA A 131 -1.28 -15.27 -5.26
N ALA A 132 -0.62 -15.59 -4.13
CA ALA A 132 -1.20 -15.43 -2.81
C ALA A 132 -1.55 -13.95 -2.51
N LEU A 133 -0.65 -13.02 -2.82
CA LEU A 133 -0.92 -11.58 -2.67
C LEU A 133 -2.07 -11.09 -3.56
N THR A 134 -2.20 -11.67 -4.75
CA THR A 134 -3.31 -11.37 -5.67
C THR A 134 -4.65 -11.83 -5.08
N LEU A 135 -4.70 -13.03 -4.48
CA LEU A 135 -5.89 -13.54 -3.81
C LEU A 135 -6.28 -12.66 -2.61
N VAL A 136 -5.32 -12.28 -1.77
CA VAL A 136 -5.56 -11.38 -0.63
C VAL A 136 -6.10 -10.03 -1.12
N THR A 137 -5.53 -9.50 -2.20
CA THR A 137 -6.00 -8.24 -2.81
C THR A 137 -7.42 -8.39 -3.35
N MET A 138 -7.73 -9.51 -4.00
CA MET A 138 -9.07 -9.80 -4.53
C MET A 138 -10.12 -9.85 -3.40
N ILE A 139 -9.81 -10.54 -2.29
CA ILE A 139 -10.68 -10.60 -1.11
C ILE A 139 -10.88 -9.19 -0.53
N GLY A 140 -9.80 -8.43 -0.38
CA GLY A 140 -9.86 -7.06 0.15
C GLY A 140 -10.67 -6.10 -0.73
N ILE A 141 -10.55 -6.20 -2.05
CA ILE A 141 -11.35 -5.41 -3.00
C ILE A 141 -12.82 -5.79 -2.91
N GLY A 142 -13.13 -7.10 -2.86
CA GLY A 142 -14.50 -7.58 -2.69
C GLY A 142 -15.13 -7.06 -1.40
N GLY A 143 -14.37 -7.09 -0.30
CA GLY A 143 -14.78 -6.51 0.97
C GLY A 143 -15.00 -5.00 0.93
N ALA A 144 -14.04 -4.25 0.37
CA ALA A 144 -14.17 -2.80 0.24
C ALA A 144 -15.36 -2.41 -0.65
N ALA A 145 -15.58 -3.14 -1.74
CA ALA A 145 -16.74 -2.93 -2.60
C ALA A 145 -18.05 -3.18 -1.84
N ALA A 146 -18.19 -4.33 -1.17
CA ALA A 146 -19.42 -4.72 -0.50
C ALA A 146 -19.73 -3.88 0.76
N PHE A 147 -18.71 -3.54 1.57
CA PHE A 147 -18.91 -2.91 2.88
C PHE A 147 -18.67 -1.40 2.90
N MET A 148 -17.90 -0.85 1.95
CA MET A 148 -17.59 0.58 1.93
C MET A 148 -18.24 1.30 0.77
N TRP A 149 -18.06 0.80 -0.46
CA TRP A 149 -18.43 1.57 -1.67
C TRP A 149 -19.87 1.34 -2.10
N LEU A 150 -20.32 0.09 -2.15
CA LEU A 150 -21.66 -0.24 -2.60
C LEU A 150 -22.74 0.37 -1.69
N PRO A 151 -22.66 0.31 -0.35
CA PRO A 151 -23.64 0.96 0.52
C PRO A 151 -23.68 2.47 0.30
N ALA A 152 -22.54 3.12 0.11
CA ALA A 152 -22.48 4.56 -0.14
C ALA A 152 -23.11 4.99 -1.47
N LEU A 153 -23.24 4.07 -2.43
CA LEU A 153 -23.88 4.32 -3.73
C LEU A 153 -25.37 3.95 -3.74
N THR A 154 -25.79 3.00 -2.92
CA THR A 154 -27.15 2.45 -2.94
C THR A 154 -28.05 2.94 -1.80
N SER A 155 -27.48 3.53 -0.75
CA SER A 155 -28.27 4.16 0.32
C SER A 155 -28.60 5.62 -0.03
N PRO A 156 -29.88 6.02 -0.08
CA PRO A 156 -30.25 7.43 -0.10
C PRO A 156 -29.86 8.03 1.26
N GLN A 157 -29.29 9.24 1.25
CA GLN A 157 -29.02 10.00 2.48
C GLN A 157 -30.32 10.44 3.17
#